data_AF-A0A6B3ENU3-F1
#
_entry.id   AF-A0A6B3ENU3-F1
#
_cell.length_a   1.000
_cell.length_b   1.000
_cell.length_c   1.000
_cell.angle_alpha   90.00
_cell.angle_beta   90.00
_cell.angle_gamma   90.00
#
_symmetry.space_group_name_H-M   'P 1'
#
loop_
_entity.id
_entity.type
_entity.pdbx_description
1 polymer ?
#
loop_
_entity_poly.entity_id
_entity_poly.type
_entity_poly.pdbx_seq_one_letter_code
_entity_poly.pdbx_strand_id
1 'polypeptide(L)'
;RQSPAAYSCNPGYFCIYDGWNGTGTRCQWSQSKLANTADNCSFIQRGKNVRSVFNRTGHRVQYYTQTNYKHRVGSTPKNGKGNLQ
;
A
#
# COMPACT_ATOMS: atom_id res chain seq x y z
N ARG A 1 -14.09 -14.40 12.62
CA ARG A 1 -12.93 -13.94 13.45
C ARG A 1 -12.13 -12.98 12.58
N GLN A 2 -12.10 -11.68 12.90
CA GLN A 2 -11.21 -10.74 12.21
C GLN A 2 -9.80 -10.95 12.79
N SER A 3 -8.82 -11.26 11.94
CA SER A 3 -7.43 -11.40 12.37
C SER A 3 -6.93 -10.09 12.98
N PRO A 4 -6.11 -10.14 14.05
CA PRO A 4 -5.55 -8.93 14.65
C PRO A 4 -4.70 -8.14 13.65
N ALA A 5 -4.62 -6.82 13.85
CA ALA A 5 -3.84 -5.96 12.97
C ALA A 5 -2.37 -6.39 12.96
N ALA A 6 -1.83 -6.72 11.78
CA ALA A 6 -0.52 -7.36 11.62
C ALA A 6 0.42 -6.54 10.73
N TYR A 7 0.39 -5.21 10.88
CA TYR A 7 1.19 -4.28 10.08
C TYR A 7 2.70 -4.53 10.24
N SER A 8 3.31 -5.12 9.22
CA SER A 8 4.75 -5.43 9.14
C SER A 8 5.40 -4.66 7.98
N CYS A 9 5.80 -3.41 8.24
CA CYS A 9 6.45 -2.56 7.24
C CYS A 9 7.84 -2.12 7.71
N ASN A 10 8.81 -2.19 6.81
CA ASN A 10 10.17 -1.77 7.08
C ASN A 10 10.24 -0.23 7.15
N PRO A 11 11.04 0.36 8.06
CA PRO A 11 11.29 1.80 8.04
C PRO A 11 11.80 2.27 6.66
N GLY A 12 11.30 3.39 6.17
CA GLY A 12 11.64 3.91 4.83
C GLY A 12 10.84 3.32 3.67
N TYR A 13 9.99 2.32 3.92
CA TYR A 13 9.16 1.70 2.90
C TYR A 13 7.69 2.13 3.00
N PHE A 14 7.03 2.11 1.85
CA PHE A 14 5.60 2.12 1.75
C PHE A 14 5.10 0.69 1.52
N CYS A 15 4.18 0.21 2.35
CA CYS A 15 3.66 -1.15 2.29
C CYS A 15 2.16 -1.16 2.00
N ILE A 16 1.75 -2.12 1.18
CA ILE A 16 0.35 -2.39 0.85
C ILE A 16 0.04 -3.86 1.08
N TYR A 17 -1.23 -4.13 1.34
CA TYR A 17 -1.70 -5.47 1.71
C TYR A 17 -3.02 -5.78 1.00
N ASP A 18 -3.19 -7.03 0.55
CA ASP A 18 -4.47 -7.53 0.00
C ASP A 18 -5.49 -7.88 1.10
N GLY A 19 -5.08 -7.91 2.36
CA GLY A 19 -5.93 -8.08 3.54
C GLY A 19 -6.16 -6.78 4.30
N TRP A 20 -7.15 -6.82 5.19
CA TRP A 20 -7.46 -5.71 6.10
C TRP A 20 -6.46 -5.65 7.25
N ASN A 21 -6.28 -4.46 7.83
CA ASN A 21 -5.45 -4.25 9.02
C ASN A 21 -3.98 -4.74 8.90
N GLY A 22 -3.40 -4.65 7.70
CA GLY A 22 -2.04 -5.10 7.45
C GLY A 22 -1.86 -6.62 7.38
N THR A 23 -2.94 -7.38 7.19
CA THR A 23 -2.90 -8.84 7.03
C THR A 23 -2.82 -9.25 5.56
N GLY A 24 -2.56 -10.53 5.29
CA GLY A 24 -2.51 -11.08 3.95
C GLY A 24 -1.15 -10.92 3.27
N THR A 25 -1.16 -10.94 1.94
CA THR A 25 0.01 -10.75 1.09
C THR A 25 0.46 -9.30 1.15
N ARG A 26 1.73 -9.10 1.49
CA ARG A 26 2.35 -7.79 1.59
C ARG A 26 3.22 -7.51 0.37
N CYS A 27 3.14 -6.28 -0.12
CA CYS A 27 4.12 -5.71 -1.04
C CYS A 27 4.68 -4.41 -0.45
N GLN A 28 5.95 -4.11 -0.70
CA GLN A 28 6.60 -2.90 -0.20
C GLN A 28 7.60 -2.34 -1.21
N TRP A 29 7.77 -1.02 -1.21
CA TRP A 29 8.78 -0.30 -2.01
C TRP A 29 9.24 0.97 -1.29
N SER A 30 10.41 1.50 -1.65
CA SER A 30 11.01 2.69 -0.99
C SER A 30 11.15 3.89 -1.94
N GLN A 31 10.90 3.69 -3.23
CA GLN A 31 10.95 4.73 -4.25
C GLN A 31 9.94 5.84 -3.94
N SER A 32 10.36 7.09 -4.12
CA SER A 32 9.49 8.27 -3.93
C SER A 32 8.36 8.35 -4.96
N LYS A 33 8.55 7.71 -6.12
CA LYS A 33 7.62 7.70 -7.25
C LYS A 33 7.62 6.31 -7.87
N LEU A 34 6.43 5.74 -8.03
CA LEU A 34 6.22 4.46 -8.68
C LEU A 34 5.04 4.60 -9.64
N ALA A 35 5.34 4.59 -10.95
CA ALA A 35 4.32 4.80 -11.98
C ALA A 35 3.38 3.60 -12.13
N ASN A 36 3.87 2.40 -11.83
CA ASN A 36 3.12 1.16 -11.85
C ASN A 36 3.44 0.31 -10.62
N THR A 37 2.50 0.26 -9.68
CA THR A 37 2.63 -0.54 -8.46
C THR A 37 2.61 -2.05 -8.75
N ALA A 38 1.96 -2.48 -9.83
CA ALA A 38 1.84 -3.88 -10.17
C ALA A 38 3.20 -4.53 -10.45
N ASP A 39 4.20 -3.78 -10.93
CA ASP A 39 5.55 -4.27 -11.21
C ASP A 39 6.25 -4.81 -9.96
N ASN A 40 5.94 -4.25 -8.79
CA ASN A 40 6.51 -4.67 -7.51
C ASN A 40 5.57 -5.61 -6.74
N CYS A 41 4.28 -5.66 -7.11
CA CYS A 41 3.23 -6.29 -6.32
C CYS A 41 2.46 -7.32 -7.16
N SER A 42 2.95 -8.55 -7.17
CA SER A 42 2.37 -9.67 -7.96
C SER A 42 0.90 -9.96 -7.65
N PHE A 43 0.41 -9.66 -6.44
CA PHE A 43 -1.01 -9.85 -6.12
C PHE A 43 -1.92 -8.88 -6.88
N ILE A 44 -1.45 -7.67 -7.19
CA ILE A 44 -2.18 -6.71 -8.02
C ILE A 44 -2.25 -7.22 -9.45
N GLN A 45 -1.15 -7.78 -9.98
CA GLN A 45 -1.14 -8.43 -11.30
C GLN A 45 -2.14 -9.59 -11.37
N ARG A 46 -2.37 -10.29 -10.25
CA ARG A 46 -3.38 -11.34 -10.11
C ARG A 46 -4.80 -10.82 -9.87
N GLY A 47 -5.04 -9.51 -10.00
CA GLY A 47 -6.35 -8.89 -9.84
C GLY A 47 -6.84 -8.73 -8.40
N LYS A 48 -5.95 -8.88 -7.39
CA LYS A 48 -6.35 -8.65 -6.00
C LYS A 48 -6.29 -7.17 -5.65
N ASN A 49 -7.36 -6.69 -5.01
CA ASN A 49 -7.44 -5.31 -4.53
C ASN A 49 -6.57 -5.07 -3.30
N VAL A 50 -6.00 -3.87 -3.23
CA VAL A 50 -5.35 -3.37 -2.01
C VAL A 50 -6.41 -3.01 -0.99
N ARG A 51 -6.31 -3.58 0.21
CA ARG A 51 -7.29 -3.37 1.29
C ARG A 51 -6.72 -2.57 2.46
N SER A 52 -5.42 -2.57 2.67
CA SER A 52 -4.80 -1.76 3.70
C SER A 52 -3.37 -1.34 3.33
N VAL A 53 -2.91 -0.29 3.99
CA VAL A 53 -1.63 0.35 3.73
C VAL A 53 -0.90 0.73 5.02
N PHE A 54 0.41 0.81 4.95
CA PHE A 54 1.26 1.39 5.99
C PHE A 54 2.40 2.18 5.36
N ASN A 55 2.38 3.49 5.58
CA ASN A 55 3.42 4.39 5.12
C ASN A 55 4.49 4.59 6.19
N ARG A 56 5.64 3.92 6.05
CA ARG A 56 6.81 4.18 6.90
C ARG A 56 7.90 5.00 6.19
N THR A 57 7.55 5.63 5.08
CA THR A 57 8.44 6.58 4.39
C THR A 57 8.50 7.91 5.16
N GLY A 58 9.45 8.78 4.77
CA GLY A 58 9.59 10.11 5.35
C GLY A 58 8.58 11.15 4.86
N HIS A 59 7.67 10.81 3.95
CA HIS A 59 6.77 11.76 3.29
C HIS A 59 5.36 11.17 3.10
N ARG A 60 4.39 11.99 2.64
CA ARG A 60 3.04 11.54 2.31
C ARG A 60 3.05 10.79 0.98
N VAL A 61 2.45 9.61 0.94
CA VAL A 61 2.29 8.83 -0.31
C VAL A 61 0.86 9.00 -0.80
N GLN A 62 0.70 9.29 -2.10
CA GLN A 62 -0.59 9.41 -2.78
C GLN A 62 -0.90 8.14 -3.57
N TYR A 63 -2.18 7.76 -3.60
CA TYR A 63 -2.63 6.55 -4.29
C TYR A 63 -3.50 6.89 -5.48
N TYR A 64 -3.34 6.06 -6.51
CA TYR A 64 -3.97 6.21 -7.80
C TYR A 64 -4.47 4.83 -8.22
N THR A 65 -5.68 4.75 -8.79
CA THR A 65 -6.24 3.47 -9.29
C THR A 65 -5.76 3.12 -10.69
N GLN A 66 -5.07 4.04 -11.37
CA GLN A 66 -4.46 3.80 -12.67
C GLN A 66 -2.97 4.13 -12.66
N THR A 67 -2.25 3.54 -13.61
CA THR A 67 -0.84 3.83 -13.87
C THR A 67 -0.63 5.29 -14.28
N ASN A 68 0.61 5.77 -14.17
CA ASN A 68 1.00 7.13 -14.55
C ASN A 68 0.24 8.23 -13.78
N TYR A 69 -0.07 7.98 -12.50
CA TYR A 69 -0.63 8.95 -11.57
C TYR A 69 -2.03 9.47 -11.98
N LYS A 70 -2.85 8.63 -12.60
CA LYS A 70 -4.23 8.94 -12.99
C LYS A 70 -5.24 8.41 -11.95
N HIS A 71 -6.36 9.12 -11.77
CA HIS A 71 -7.43 8.79 -10.81
C HIS A 71 -6.95 8.65 -9.36
N ARG A 72 -6.65 9.80 -8.74
CA ARG A 72 -6.25 9.84 -7.33
C ARG A 72 -7.42 9.38 -6.43
N VAL A 73 -7.15 8.42 -5.56
CA VAL A 73 -8.14 7.89 -4.60
C VAL A 73 -7.84 8.23 -3.15
N GLY A 74 -6.59 8.60 -2.83
CA GLY A 74 -6.26 8.91 -1.44
C GLY A 74 -4.81 9.26 -1.22
N SER A 75 -4.44 9.28 0.06
CA SER A 75 -3.06 9.36 0.50
C SER A 75 -2.94 8.99 1.97
N THR A 76 -1.79 8.47 2.37
CA THR A 76 -1.47 8.26 3.78
C THR A 76 -0.26 9.11 4.18
N PRO A 77 -0.35 9.88 5.28
CA PRO A 77 0.77 10.67 5.79
C PRO A 77 1.92 9.77 6.25
N LYS A 78 3.08 10.39 6.52
CA LYS A 78 4.23 9.72 7.14
C LYS A 78 3.79 8.98 8.41
N ASN A 79 4.27 7.75 8.58
CA ASN A 79 3.93 6.83 9.67
C ASN A 79 2.43 6.48 9.79
N GLY A 80 1.58 6.92 8.85
CA GLY A 80 0.17 6.59 8.83
C GLY A 80 -0.07 5.15 8.34
N LYS A 81 -1.13 4.53 8.84
CA LYS A 81 -1.60 3.21 8.41
C LYS A 81 -3.12 3.16 8.46
N GLY A 82 -3.73 2.30 7.66
CA GLY A 82 -5.18 2.17 7.64
C GLY A 82 -5.69 1.29 6.52
N ASN A 83 -7.00 1.08 6.55
CA ASN A 83 -7.74 0.38 5.52
C ASN A 83 -8.11 1.34 4.39
N LEU A 84 -8.12 0.83 3.15
CA LEU A 84 -8.64 1.52 1.98
C LEU A 84 -10.06 1.00 1.75
N GLN A 85 -11.07 1.80 2.09
CA GLN A 85 -12.48 1.56 1.79
C GLN A 85 -12.91 2.40 0.60
#